data_AF-A0A7K2ZDF5-F1
#
_entry.id   AF-A0A7K2ZDF5-F1
#
_cell.length_a   1.000
_cell.length_b   1.000
_cell.length_c   1.000
_cell.angle_alpha   90.00
_cell.angle_beta   90.00
_cell.angle_gamma   90.00
#
_symmetry.space_group_name_H-M   'P 1'
#
loop_
_entity.id
_entity.type
_entity.pdbx_description
1 polymer ?
#
loop_
_entity_poly.entity_id
_entity_poly.type
_entity_poly.pdbx_seq_one_letter_code
_entity_poly.pdbx_strand_id
1 'polypeptide(L)'
;MDGRDLVRRVRLVGSVRGVRTLRAAWRRRSADARALPPRGAERARVPGALVGAEPGPGGGVVRFARSELRIRVAVGGAVFWAWDGADPLPSYALAGEVPAADPRAVLEPDKDGGWQVVSERLTVVVSRT
;
A
#
# COMPACT_ATOMS: atom_id res chain seq x y z
N MET A 1 -31.02 -16.08 -7.62
CA MET A 1 -30.32 -15.03 -6.85
C MET A 1 -30.99 -14.94 -5.50
N ASP A 2 -30.28 -15.27 -4.42
CA ASP A 2 -30.87 -15.58 -3.11
C ASP A 2 -30.46 -14.55 -2.05
N GLY A 3 -31.43 -14.09 -1.24
CA GLY A 3 -31.35 -12.93 -0.34
C GLY A 3 -30.41 -13.06 0.86
N ARG A 4 -29.72 -14.20 1.01
CA ARG A 4 -28.75 -14.44 2.10
C ARG A 4 -27.43 -13.69 1.95
N ASP A 5 -27.05 -13.28 0.74
CA ASP A 5 -25.75 -12.63 0.51
C ASP A 5 -25.72 -11.13 0.87
N LEU A 6 -26.90 -10.49 0.97
CA LEU A 6 -27.02 -9.09 1.38
C LEU A 6 -26.79 -8.90 2.88
N VAL A 7 -27.09 -9.90 3.71
CA VAL A 7 -26.96 -9.79 5.17
C VAL A 7 -25.49 -9.84 5.63
N ARG A 8 -24.59 -10.42 4.82
CA ARG A 8 -23.16 -10.48 5.15
C ARG A 8 -22.41 -9.18 4.86
N ARG A 9 -22.92 -8.32 3.95
CA ARG A 9 -22.31 -7.01 3.64
C ARG A 9 -22.67 -5.90 4.63
N VAL A 10 -23.75 -6.04 5.40
CA VAL A 10 -24.20 -5.01 6.35
C VAL A 10 -23.51 -5.13 7.73
N ARG A 11 -23.02 -6.31 8.13
CA ARG A 11 -22.45 -6.52 9.49
C ARG A 11 -21.12 -5.83 9.79
N LEU A 12 -20.48 -5.17 8.83
CA LEU A 12 -19.27 -4.36 9.08
C LEU A 12 -19.61 -2.93 9.55
N VAL A 13 -20.83 -2.46 9.29
CA VAL A 13 -21.36 -1.19 9.83
C VAL A 13 -22.12 -1.50 11.12
N GLY A 14 -21.42 -1.64 12.23
CA GLY A 14 -22.08 -1.79 13.54
C GLY A 14 -21.35 -2.63 14.59
N SER A 15 -20.26 -3.34 14.23
CA SER A 15 -19.46 -4.00 15.25
C SER A 15 -18.65 -2.97 16.06
N VAL A 16 -18.51 -3.19 17.38
CA VAL A 16 -17.68 -2.35 18.26
C VAL A 16 -16.23 -2.25 17.74
N ARG A 17 -15.73 -3.28 17.05
CA ARG A 17 -14.46 -3.25 16.32
C ARG A 17 -14.48 -2.28 15.12
N GLY A 18 -15.54 -2.28 14.31
CA GLY A 18 -15.72 -1.34 13.19
C GLY A 18 -15.84 0.12 13.61
N VAL A 19 -16.54 0.39 14.72
CA VAL A 19 -16.62 1.75 15.29
C VAL A 19 -15.25 2.21 15.82
N ARG A 20 -14.47 1.30 16.43
CA ARG A 20 -13.11 1.60 16.91
C ARG A 20 -12.13 1.86 15.77
N THR A 21 -12.21 1.11 14.66
CA THR A 21 -11.35 1.36 13.49
C THR A 21 -11.69 2.68 12.82
N LEU A 22 -12.97 3.02 12.66
CA LEU A 22 -13.40 4.33 12.16
C LEU A 22 -12.93 5.48 13.06
N ARG A 23 -13.10 5.33 14.39
CA ARG A 23 -12.67 6.35 15.35
C ARG A 23 -11.14 6.50 15.39
N ALA A 24 -10.39 5.41 15.23
CA ALA A 24 -8.94 5.46 15.12
C ALA A 24 -8.49 6.13 13.81
N ALA A 25 -9.16 5.84 12.69
CA ALA A 25 -8.89 6.51 11.41
C ALA A 25 -9.18 8.02 11.49
N TRP A 26 -10.27 8.42 12.14
CA TRP A 26 -10.63 9.84 12.32
C TRP A 26 -9.65 10.59 13.24
N ARG A 27 -9.24 9.97 14.36
CA ARG A 27 -8.19 10.54 15.22
C ARG A 27 -6.85 10.67 14.50
N ARG A 28 -6.47 9.66 13.70
CA ARG A 28 -5.24 9.71 12.90
C ARG A 28 -5.29 10.83 11.87
N ARG A 29 -6.39 10.96 11.13
CA ARG A 29 -6.60 12.08 10.21
C ARG A 29 -6.45 13.45 10.88
N SER A 30 -6.88 13.55 12.15
CA SER A 30 -6.74 14.77 12.94
C SER A 30 -5.31 15.01 13.42
N ALA A 31 -4.57 13.96 13.78
CA ALA A 31 -3.17 14.04 14.15
C ALA A 31 -2.29 14.41 12.95
N ASP A 32 -2.52 13.78 11.79
CA ASP A 32 -1.82 14.07 10.54
C ASP A 32 -2.01 15.53 10.11
N ALA A 33 -3.23 16.06 10.25
CA ALA A 33 -3.52 17.46 9.94
C ALA A 33 -2.81 18.46 10.87
N ARG A 34 -2.40 18.05 12.07
CA ARG A 34 -1.68 18.89 13.04
C ARG A 34 -0.16 18.74 12.93
N ALA A 35 0.32 17.55 12.57
CA ALA A 35 1.73 17.21 12.56
C ALA A 35 2.41 17.39 11.19
N LEU A 36 1.64 17.39 10.10
CA LEU A 36 2.19 17.60 8.76
C LEU A 36 2.15 19.10 8.40
N PRO A 37 3.18 19.62 7.71
CA PRO A 37 3.12 20.97 7.18
C PRO A 37 1.90 21.12 6.26
N PRO A 38 1.31 22.33 6.17
CA PRO A 38 0.19 22.61 5.29
C PRO A 38 0.51 22.10 3.89
N ARG A 39 -0.38 21.27 3.32
CA ARG A 39 -0.21 20.82 1.94
C ARG A 39 -0.14 22.05 1.04
N GLY A 40 1.01 22.28 0.40
CA GLY A 40 1.20 23.37 -0.54
C GLY A 40 0.27 23.24 -1.75
N ALA A 41 0.31 24.21 -2.65
CA ALA A 41 -0.46 24.18 -3.90
C ALA A 41 -0.06 23.00 -4.84
N GLU A 42 1.03 22.28 -4.53
CA GLU A 42 1.46 21.09 -5.26
C GLU A 42 0.41 19.98 -5.10
N ARG A 43 -0.35 19.77 -6.19
CA ARG A 43 -1.23 18.61 -6.34
C ARG A 43 -0.41 17.32 -6.36
N ALA A 44 -1.09 16.18 -6.18
CA ALA A 44 -0.50 14.85 -6.31
C ALA A 44 0.45 14.79 -7.52
N ARG A 45 1.73 14.54 -7.25
CA ARG A 45 2.76 14.42 -8.27
C ARG A 45 2.45 13.22 -9.16
N VAL A 46 2.46 13.44 -10.47
CA VAL A 46 2.37 12.34 -11.44
C VAL A 46 3.76 11.70 -11.59
N PRO A 47 3.90 10.39 -11.38
CA PRO A 47 5.20 9.69 -11.46
C PRO A 47 5.93 9.84 -12.81
N GLY A 48 5.18 9.99 -13.89
CA GLY A 48 5.70 10.00 -15.25
C GLY A 48 5.71 8.61 -15.88
N ALA A 49 6.39 8.46 -17.03
CA ALA A 49 6.48 7.18 -17.72
C ALA A 49 7.28 6.17 -16.89
N LEU A 50 6.86 4.91 -16.95
CA LEU A 50 7.59 3.80 -16.35
C LEU A 50 8.91 3.56 -17.11
N VAL A 51 10.03 3.48 -16.36
CA VAL A 51 11.39 3.41 -16.91
C VAL A 51 12.06 2.06 -16.65
N GLY A 52 11.72 1.40 -15.55
CA GLY A 52 12.28 0.08 -15.22
C GLY A 52 11.92 -0.37 -13.82
N ALA A 53 12.50 -1.49 -13.39
CA ALA A 53 12.33 -1.98 -12.03
C ALA A 53 13.55 -2.78 -11.55
N GLU A 54 13.77 -2.76 -10.24
CA GLU A 54 14.81 -3.52 -9.55
C GLU A 54 14.18 -4.43 -8.50
N PRO A 55 14.29 -5.76 -8.65
CA PRO A 55 13.85 -6.71 -7.65
C PRO A 55 14.61 -6.56 -6.33
N GLY A 56 13.93 -6.85 -5.23
CA GLY A 56 14.48 -6.89 -3.90
C GLY A 56 13.67 -7.79 -2.97
N PRO A 57 14.04 -7.89 -1.69
CA PRO A 57 13.36 -8.78 -0.75
C PRO A 57 11.86 -8.47 -0.65
N GLY A 58 11.03 -9.43 -1.04
CA GLY A 58 9.58 -9.37 -0.98
C GLY A 58 8.92 -8.42 -1.99
N GLY A 59 9.62 -8.07 -3.07
CA GLY A 59 9.12 -7.15 -4.09
C GLY A 59 10.27 -6.43 -4.76
N GLY A 60 10.31 -5.11 -4.65
CA GLY A 60 11.37 -4.30 -5.24
C GLY A 60 11.00 -2.83 -5.43
N VAL A 61 11.69 -2.17 -6.35
CA VAL A 61 11.48 -0.76 -6.68
C VAL A 61 11.10 -0.65 -8.15
N VAL A 62 9.98 -0.01 -8.44
CA VAL A 62 9.55 0.36 -9.79
C VAL A 62 9.90 1.82 -10.02
N ARG A 63 10.67 2.09 -11.08
CA ARG A 63 11.13 3.44 -11.42
C ARG A 63 10.26 4.07 -12.48
N PHE A 64 9.90 5.31 -12.23
CA PHE A 64 9.26 6.21 -13.18
C PHE A 64 10.22 7.35 -13.51
N ALA A 65 9.90 8.12 -14.55
CA ALA A 65 10.75 9.22 -15.01
C ALA A 65 10.99 10.31 -13.96
N ARG A 66 10.12 10.42 -12.93
CA ARG A 66 10.20 11.49 -11.91
C ARG A 66 10.08 11.01 -10.47
N SER A 67 9.89 9.72 -10.26
CA SER A 67 9.71 9.14 -8.94
C SER A 67 10.01 7.65 -8.92
N GLU A 68 10.18 7.11 -7.72
CA GLU A 68 10.40 5.68 -7.51
C GLU A 68 9.35 5.13 -6.55
N LEU A 69 8.76 3.98 -6.88
CA LEU A 69 7.79 3.28 -6.06
C LEU A 69 8.44 2.01 -5.48
N ARG A 70 8.74 2.02 -4.19
CA ARG A 70 9.15 0.81 -3.47
C ARG A 70 7.90 0.02 -3.07
N ILE A 71 7.87 -1.27 -3.35
CA ILE A 71 6.84 -2.22 -2.91
C ILE A 71 7.51 -3.37 -2.17
N ARG A 72 7.02 -3.66 -0.97
CA ARG A 72 7.48 -4.78 -0.15
C ARG A 72 6.28 -5.50 0.46
N VAL A 73 6.09 -6.74 0.05
CA VAL A 73 5.17 -7.67 0.71
C VAL A 73 5.88 -8.28 1.90
N ALA A 74 5.23 -8.22 3.04
CA ALA A 74 5.69 -8.80 4.28
C ALA A 74 5.10 -10.18 4.50
N VAL A 75 5.81 -10.99 5.30
CA VAL A 75 5.29 -12.26 5.82
C VAL A 75 3.94 -11.97 6.49
N GLY A 76 2.90 -12.69 6.05
CA GLY A 76 1.52 -12.46 6.49
C GLY A 76 0.62 -11.80 5.45
N GLY A 77 1.19 -11.23 4.38
CA GLY A 77 0.44 -10.59 3.29
C GLY A 77 0.12 -9.11 3.52
N ALA A 78 0.85 -8.43 4.42
CA ALA A 78 0.81 -6.98 4.51
C ALA A 78 1.68 -6.39 3.38
N VAL A 79 1.27 -5.25 2.81
CA VAL A 79 2.01 -4.57 1.75
C VAL A 79 2.45 -3.20 2.25
N PHE A 80 3.76 -2.94 2.15
CA PHE A 80 4.32 -1.61 2.28
C PHE A 80 4.58 -1.07 0.89
N TRP A 81 4.08 0.12 0.59
CA TRP A 81 4.50 0.90 -0.56
C TRP A 81 4.93 2.29 -0.12
N ALA A 82 5.93 2.82 -0.81
CA ALA A 82 6.51 4.10 -0.49
C ALA A 82 7.06 4.76 -1.74
N TRP A 83 6.95 6.09 -1.79
CA TRP A 83 7.51 6.89 -2.87
C TRP A 83 8.87 7.44 -2.48
N ASP A 84 9.76 7.57 -3.46
CA ASP A 84 10.97 8.39 -3.40
C ASP A 84 11.87 8.08 -2.20
N GLY A 85 12.08 6.79 -1.96
CA GLY A 85 12.99 6.28 -0.92
C GLY A 85 12.44 6.30 0.50
N ALA A 86 11.18 6.69 0.72
CA ALA A 86 10.59 6.67 2.05
C ALA A 86 10.61 5.25 2.66
N ASP A 87 11.09 5.16 3.90
CA ASP A 87 11.18 3.91 4.63
C ASP A 87 9.84 3.52 5.28
N PRO A 88 9.61 2.22 5.56
CA PRO A 88 8.41 1.78 6.29
C PRO A 88 8.34 2.32 7.72
N LEU A 89 9.47 2.77 8.28
CA LEU A 89 9.53 3.47 9.56
C LEU A 89 10.10 4.89 9.37
N PRO A 90 9.59 5.86 10.14
CA PRO A 90 8.49 5.75 11.10
C PRO A 90 7.12 5.68 10.43
N SER A 91 6.28 4.71 10.80
CA SER A 91 4.88 4.63 10.34
C SER A 91 3.93 4.33 11.49
N TYR A 92 2.96 5.22 11.71
CA TYR A 92 1.92 5.06 12.74
C TYR A 92 0.93 3.91 12.44
N ALA A 93 0.98 3.34 11.23
CA ALA A 93 0.19 2.17 10.87
C ALA A 93 0.77 0.88 11.49
N LEU A 94 2.04 0.93 11.90
CA LEU A 94 2.71 -0.17 12.59
C LEU A 94 2.61 0.01 14.10
N ALA A 95 2.26 -1.08 14.79
CA ALA A 95 2.25 -1.14 16.25
C ALA A 95 3.63 -1.47 16.85
N GLY A 96 4.66 -1.62 16.01
CA GLY A 96 5.99 -2.08 16.38
C GLY A 96 6.90 -2.15 15.16
N GLU A 97 7.80 -3.14 15.14
CA GLU A 97 8.75 -3.34 14.05
C GLU A 97 8.07 -3.62 12.70
N VAL A 98 8.82 -3.36 11.62
CA VAL A 98 8.40 -3.74 10.27
C VAL A 98 8.45 -5.26 10.16
N PRO A 99 7.34 -5.94 9.82
CA PRO A 99 7.38 -7.36 9.55
C PRO A 99 8.41 -7.70 8.45
N ALA A 100 9.03 -8.87 8.58
CA ALA A 100 10.03 -9.34 7.61
C ALA A 100 9.45 -9.41 6.20
N ALA A 101 10.32 -9.24 5.18
CA ALA A 101 9.92 -9.41 3.79
C ALA A 101 9.48 -10.86 3.55
N ASP A 102 8.43 -11.06 2.76
CA ASP A 102 8.07 -12.40 2.32
C ASP A 102 9.10 -12.87 1.27
N PRO A 103 9.91 -13.92 1.53
CA PRO A 103 10.91 -14.38 0.57
C PRO A 103 10.29 -14.99 -0.70
N ARG A 104 8.99 -15.28 -0.69
CA ARG A 104 8.25 -15.82 -1.83
C ARG A 104 7.63 -14.74 -2.70
N ALA A 105 7.67 -13.49 -2.25
CA ALA A 105 7.18 -12.37 -3.04
C ALA A 105 8.26 -11.89 -4.02
N VAL A 106 7.93 -11.91 -5.31
CA VAL A 106 8.85 -11.61 -6.41
C VAL A 106 8.30 -10.48 -7.26
N LEU A 107 9.17 -9.56 -7.66
CA LEU A 107 8.87 -8.53 -8.65
C LEU A 107 9.22 -9.04 -10.05
N GLU A 108 8.24 -9.07 -10.94
CA GLU A 108 8.36 -9.57 -12.30
C GLU A 108 7.60 -8.68 -13.31
N PRO A 109 7.95 -8.73 -14.60
CA PRO A 109 7.19 -8.05 -15.63
C PRO A 109 5.74 -8.52 -15.67
N ASP A 110 4.80 -7.59 -15.82
CA ASP A 110 3.39 -7.90 -16.06
C ASP A 110 3.10 -8.03 -17.56
N LYS A 111 2.03 -8.77 -17.90
CA LYS A 111 1.61 -9.02 -19.29
C LYS A 111 1.23 -7.75 -20.05
N ASP A 112 0.78 -6.70 -19.35
CA ASP A 112 0.30 -5.46 -19.97
C ASP A 112 1.42 -4.38 -20.08
N GLY A 113 2.68 -4.81 -19.99
CA GLY A 113 3.86 -3.94 -20.08
C GLY A 113 4.12 -3.10 -18.82
N GLY A 114 3.44 -3.43 -17.72
CA GLY A 114 3.72 -2.93 -16.38
C GLY A 114 4.64 -3.87 -15.60
N TRP A 115 4.54 -3.80 -14.28
CA TRP A 115 5.25 -4.70 -13.36
C TRP A 115 4.27 -5.24 -12.33
N GLN A 116 4.57 -6.41 -11.77
CA GLN A 116 3.78 -6.96 -10.68
C GLN A 116 4.65 -7.56 -9.60
N VAL A 117 4.22 -7.42 -8.35
CA VAL A 117 4.73 -8.20 -7.23
C VAL A 117 3.77 -9.34 -6.97
N VAL A 118 4.23 -10.57 -7.19
CA VAL A 118 3.44 -11.79 -6.98
C VAL A 118 3.90 -12.47 -5.70
N SER A 119 2.96 -12.83 -4.85
CA SER A 119 3.18 -13.65 -3.66
C SER A 119 2.11 -14.73 -3.57
N GLU A 120 2.25 -15.68 -2.65
CA GLU A 120 1.23 -16.71 -2.41
C GLU A 120 -0.13 -16.12 -1.98
N ARG A 121 -0.14 -14.94 -1.37
CA ARG A 121 -1.34 -14.37 -0.72
C ARG A 121 -2.00 -13.26 -1.52
N LEU A 122 -1.23 -12.58 -2.36
CA LEU A 122 -1.68 -11.41 -3.10
C LEU A 122 -0.77 -11.12 -4.29
N THR A 123 -1.32 -10.34 -5.21
CA THR A 123 -0.59 -9.72 -6.31
C THR A 123 -0.79 -8.21 -6.25
N VAL A 124 0.28 -7.45 -6.43
CA VAL A 124 0.23 -6.00 -6.63
C VAL A 124 0.63 -5.71 -8.06
N VAL A 125 -0.26 -5.10 -8.85
CA VAL A 125 0.03 -4.71 -10.24
C VAL A 125 0.31 -3.22 -10.29
N VAL A 126 1.39 -2.85 -11.00
CA VAL A 126 1.78 -1.49 -11.31
C VAL A 126 1.61 -1.29 -12.81
N SER A 127 0.61 -0.50 -13.20
CA SER A 127 0.34 -0.18 -14.59
C SER A 127 1.45 0.69 -15.19
N ARG A 128 1.58 0.63 -16.51
CA ARG A 128 2.47 1.49 -17.29
C ARG A 128 2.04 2.97 -17.31
N THR A 129 0.76 3.23 -17.06
CA THR A 129 0.08 4.54 -17.16
C THR A 129 -0.37 5.05 -15.80
#